data_AF-A0A350AL18-F1
#
_entry.id   AF-A0A350AL18-F1
#
_cell.length_a   1.000
_cell.length_b   1.000
_cell.length_c   1.000
_cell.angle_alpha   90.00
_cell.angle_beta   90.00
_cell.angle_gamma   90.00
#
_symmetry.space_group_name_H-M   'P 1'
#
loop_
_entity.id
_entity.type
_entity.pdbx_description
1 polymer ?
#
loop_
_entity_poly.entity_id
_entity_poly.type
_entity_poly.pdbx_seq_one_letter_code
_entity_poly.pdbx_strand_id
1 'polypeptide(L)' 'MIVNLPGGSGIASIITKESAEHLKLKRGAEVYAVIKASNVMIAVD' A
#
# COMPACT_ATOMS: atom_id res chain seq x y z
N MET A 1 -4.84 -3.17 4.96
CA MET A 1 -3.49 -3.78 5.06
C MET A 1 -2.44 -2.69 5.21
N ILE A 2 -1.29 -2.97 5.83
CA ILE A 2 -0.17 -2.02 5.97
C ILE A 2 1.04 -2.58 5.23
N VAL A 3 1.68 -1.76 4.39
CA VAL A 3 2.94 -2.06 3.71
C VAL A 3 4.04 -1.21 4.34
N ASN A 4 5.10 -1.85 4.80
CA ASN A 4 6.25 -1.15 5.37
C ASN A 4 7.17 -0.68 4.25
N LEU A 5 7.54 0.59 4.29
CA LEU A 5 8.54 1.18 3.41
C LEU A 5 9.92 1.09 4.05
N PRO A 6 11.00 1.11 3.24
CA PRO A 6 12.32 1.46 3.73
C PRO A 6 12.27 2.79 4.50
N GLY A 7 12.95 2.87 5.65
CA GLY A 7 12.93 4.06 6.50
C GLY A 7 11.83 4.09 7.57
N GLY A 8 11.02 3.02 7.69
CA GLY A 8 10.14 2.79 8.85
C GLY A 8 8.73 3.35 8.73
N SER A 9 8.42 4.12 7.68
CA SER A 9 7.05 4.56 7.38
C SER A 9 6.18 3.40 6.90
N GLY A 10 4.87 3.50 7.11
CA GLY A 10 3.88 2.52 6.65
C GLY A 10 2.84 3.14 5.73
N ILE A 11 2.50 2.46 4.63
CA ILE A 11 1.36 2.81 3.79
C ILE A 11 0.17 1.93 4.19
N ALA A 12 -0.94 2.55 4.57
CA ALA A 12 -2.21 1.86 4.73
C ALA A 12 -2.93 1.78 3.39
N SER A 13 -3.34 0.58 3.00
CA SER A 13 -4.15 0.34 1.81
C SER A 13 -5.41 -0.43 2.17
N ILE A 14 -6.53 -0.07 1.53
CA ILE A 14 -7.80 -0.75 1.66
C ILE A 14 -8.15 -1.29 0.27
N ILE A 15 -8.22 -2.61 0.17
CA ILE A 15 -8.61 -3.34 -1.04
C ILE A 15 -9.67 -4.37 -0.67
N THR A 16 -10.35 -4.93 -1.68
CA THR A 16 -11.32 -6.00 -1.44
C THR A 16 -10.62 -7.29 -0.99
N LYS A 17 -11.35 -8.14 -0.26
CA LYS A 17 -10.84 -9.43 0.20
C LYS A 17 -10.42 -10.32 -0.96
N GLU A 18 -11.23 -10.34 -2.02
CA GLU A 18 -11.01 -11.14 -3.23
C GLU A 18 -9.72 -10.71 -3.93
N SER A 19 -9.43 -9.40 -3.98
CA SER A 19 -8.19 -8.88 -4.55
C SER A 19 -6.97 -9.34 -3.74
N ALA A 20 -7.05 -9.30 -2.41
CA ALA A 20 -5.98 -9.76 -1.55
C ALA A 20 -5.69 -11.26 -1.69
N GLU A 21 -6.75 -12.07 -1.83
CA GLU A 21 -6.66 -13.51 -2.07
C GLU A 21 -6.08 -13.82 -3.45
N HIS A 22 -6.55 -13.13 -4.50
CA HIS A 22 -6.07 -13.33 -5.87
C HIS A 22 -4.60 -12.96 -6.02
N LEU A 23 -4.16 -11.89 -5.35
CA LEU A 23 -2.74 -11.48 -5.27
C LEU A 23 -1.91 -12.34 -4.31
N LYS A 24 -2.53 -13.29 -3.59
CA LYS A 24 -1.91 -14.21 -2.63
C LYS A 24 -1.07 -13.48 -1.57
N LEU A 25 -1.58 -12.33 -1.11
CA LEU A 25 -0.88 -11.49 -0.15
C LEU A 25 -0.73 -12.20 1.19
N LYS A 26 0.49 -12.14 1.74
CA LYS A 26 0.83 -12.72 3.04
C LYS A 26 1.82 -11.83 3.76
N ARG A 27 1.90 -11.98 5.08
CA ARG A 27 2.90 -11.26 5.89
C ARG A 27 4.31 -11.59 5.39
N GLY A 28 5.15 -10.56 5.28
CA GLY A 28 6.53 -10.70 4.80
C GLY A 28 6.67 -10.85 3.28
N ALA A 29 5.58 -10.82 2.51
CA ALA A 29 5.69 -10.75 1.06
C ALA A 29 6.21 -9.37 0.62
N GLU A 30 7.15 -9.37 -0.32
CA GLU A 30 7.52 -8.15 -1.03
C GLU A 30 6.39 -7.73 -1.96
N VAL A 31 6.03 -6.46 -1.92
CA VAL A 31 4.90 -5.89 -2.65
C VAL A 31 5.23 -4.48 -3.11
N TYR A 32 4.52 -4.03 -4.15
CA TYR A 32 4.57 -2.64 -4.62
C TYR A 32 3.26 -1.93 -4.26
N ALA A 33 3.38 -0.76 -3.62
CA ALA A 33 2.26 0.16 -3.45
C ALA A 33 2.21 1.10 -4.66
N VAL A 34 1.14 1.02 -5.45
CA VAL A 34 0.92 1.88 -6.61
C VAL A 34 -0.15 2.91 -6.29
N ILE A 35 0.19 4.18 -6.42
CA ILE A 35 -0.71 5.31 -6.16
C ILE A 35 -0.78 6.15 -7.44
N LYS A 36 -1.99 6.40 -7.93
CA LYS A 36 -2.19 7.27 -9.09
C LYS A 36 -1.86 8.71 -8.70
N ALA A 37 -1.04 9.39 -9.50
CA ALA A 37 -0.58 10.75 -9.21
C ALA A 37 -1.72 11.74 -8.97
N SER A 38 -2.83 11.63 -9.71
CA SER A 38 -4.01 12.49 -9.54
C SER A 38 -4.76 12.29 -8.23
N ASN A 39 -4.39 11.30 -7.41
CA ASN A 39 -4.99 11.03 -6.10
C ASN A 39 -4.05 11.39 -4.93
N VAL A 40 -2.95 12.10 -5.21
CA VAL A 40 -2.02 12.59 -4.20
C VAL A 40 -2.30 14.07 -3.93
N MET A 41 -2.49 14.43 -2.67
CA MET A 41 -2.59 15.82 -2.21
C MET A 41 -1.27 16.21 -1.53
N ILE A 42 -0.75 17.40 -1.86
CA ILE A 42 0.47 17.94 -1.27
C ILE A 42 0.07 19.02 -0.27
N ALA A 43 0.60 18.91 0.94
CA ALA A 43 0.53 19.96 1.95
C ALA A 43 1.91 20.61 2.09
N VAL A 44 1.91 21.92 2.28
CA VAL A 44 3.07 22.74 2.64
C VAL A 44 2.69 23.54 3.89
N ASP A 45 3.70 24.03 4.63
CA ASP A 45 3.49 24.93 5.78
C ASP A 45 2.82 26.25 5.38
#